data_AF-A0AAQ3PX02-F1
#
_entry.id   AF-A0AAQ3PX02-F1
#
_cell.length_a   1.000
_cell.length_b   1.000
_cell.length_c   1.000
_cell.angle_alpha   90.00
_cell.angle_beta   90.00
_cell.angle_gamma   90.00
#
_symmetry.space_group_name_H-M   'P 1'
#
loop_
_entity.id
_entity.type
_entity.pdbx_description
1 polymer ?
#
loop_
_entity_poly.entity_id
_entity_poly.type
_entity_poly.pdbx_seq_one_letter_code
_entity_poly.pdbx_strand_id
1 'polypeptide(L)'
;MADQGFEKPAYLHLKGDKNYLELAVREMKAMTKGGAMLSGHIQTVKCRSSKDVLTDLPIQDKKIQIPFEDFEFEQLSETEITGQIQLFMTSSVGEKRMPESMATLILKI
;
A
#
# COMPACT_ATOMS: atom_id res chain seq x y z
N MET A 1 -3.39 -1.70 11.02
CA MET A 1 -2.86 -2.90 10.32
C MET A 1 -2.39 -2.54 8.93
N ALA A 2 -3.24 -2.03 8.03
CA ALA A 2 -2.83 -1.62 6.68
C ALA A 2 -1.54 -0.77 6.62
N ASP A 3 -1.49 0.33 7.37
CA ASP A 3 -0.31 1.21 7.43
C ASP A 3 0.94 0.54 8.08
N GLN A 4 0.75 -0.42 8.98
CA GLN A 4 1.84 -1.15 9.63
C GLN A 4 2.39 -2.29 8.76
N GLY A 5 1.69 -2.65 7.69
CA GLY A 5 2.09 -3.68 6.75
C GLY A 5 3.12 -3.23 5.72
N PHE A 6 3.55 -1.97 5.76
CA PHE A 6 4.55 -1.42 4.88
C PHE A 6 5.70 -0.77 5.65
N GLU A 7 6.88 -0.79 5.06
CA GLU A 7 8.02 -0.02 5.53
C GLU A 7 7.88 1.46 5.17
N LYS A 8 8.50 2.32 5.98
CA LYS A 8 8.58 3.77 5.75
C LYS A 8 10.05 4.16 5.74
N PRO A 9 10.49 5.04 4.82
CA PRO A 9 9.70 5.75 3.81
C PRO A 9 9.35 4.88 2.59
N ALA A 10 8.35 5.31 1.81
CA ALA A 10 8.12 4.85 0.45
C ALA A 10 9.15 5.47 -0.51
N TYR A 11 9.41 4.81 -1.65
CA TYR A 11 10.34 5.32 -2.65
C TYR A 11 9.62 5.71 -3.93
N LEU A 12 9.86 6.94 -4.38
CA LEU A 12 9.40 7.42 -5.66
C LEU A 12 10.47 7.15 -6.73
N HIS A 13 10.10 6.40 -7.77
CA HIS A 13 10.97 6.13 -8.91
C HIS A 13 10.50 6.91 -10.13
N LEU A 14 11.31 7.88 -10.55
CA LEU A 14 11.14 8.64 -11.79
C LEU A 14 12.19 8.17 -12.80
N LYS A 15 11.84 7.20 -13.66
CA LYS A 15 12.76 6.69 -14.69
C LYS A 15 12.12 6.78 -16.07
N GLY A 16 12.35 7.90 -16.76
CA GLY A 16 11.84 8.14 -18.11
C GLY A 16 10.31 7.99 -18.15
N ASP A 17 9.83 7.01 -18.91
CA ASP A 17 8.39 6.74 -19.07
C ASP A 17 7.78 5.91 -17.93
N LYS A 18 8.58 5.40 -16.99
CA LYS A 18 8.09 4.58 -15.86
C LYS A 18 8.20 5.35 -14.55
N ASN A 19 7.10 6.02 -14.22
CA ASN A 19 6.92 6.68 -12.93
C ASN A 19 6.03 5.81 -12.03
N TYR A 20 6.58 5.36 -10.90
CA TYR A 20 5.85 4.52 -9.96
C TYR A 20 6.29 4.78 -8.52
N LEU A 21 5.36 4.53 -7.59
CA LEU A 21 5.63 4.49 -6.17
C LEU A 21 5.94 3.04 -5.76
N GLU A 22 7.08 2.83 -5.11
CA GLU A 22 7.46 1.56 -4.53
C GLU A 22 7.14 1.54 -3.02
N LEU A 23 6.35 0.54 -2.60
CA LEU A 23 6.09 0.26 -1.20
C LEU A 23 6.66 -1.11 -0.85
N ALA A 24 7.52 -1.16 0.16
CA ALA A 24 8.02 -2.43 0.70
C ALA A 24 7.04 -2.97 1.75
N VAL A 25 6.61 -4.23 1.62
CA VAL A 25 5.77 -4.90 2.62
C VAL A 25 6.62 -5.38 3.79
N ARG A 26 6.08 -5.24 4.99
CA ARG A 26 6.72 -5.61 6.24
C ARG A 26 5.89 -6.62 7.02
N GLU A 27 6.57 -7.47 7.77
CA GLU A 27 5.93 -8.29 8.79
C GLU A 27 5.32 -7.41 9.91
N MET A 28 4.04 -7.62 10.18
CA MET A 28 3.29 -7.00 11.26
C MET A 28 3.31 -7.90 12.49
N LYS A 29 3.32 -7.31 13.68
CA LYS A 29 3.22 -8.05 14.94
C LYS A 29 1.98 -7.59 15.70
N ALA A 30 1.22 -8.55 16.22
CA ALA A 30 0.04 -8.32 17.04
C ALA A 30 0.15 -9.13 18.34
N MET A 31 -0.19 -8.50 19.47
CA MET A 31 -0.26 -9.19 20.76
C MET A 31 -1.70 -9.62 21.01
N THR A 32 -1.89 -10.90 21.31
CA THR A 32 -3.20 -11.43 21.71
C THR A 32 -3.55 -11.01 23.14
N LYS A 33 -4.83 -11.09 23.50
CA LYS A 33 -5.28 -10.82 24.88
C LYS A 33 -4.62 -11.73 25.93
N GLY A 34 -4.14 -12.91 25.52
CA GLY A 34 -3.40 -13.85 26.38
C GLY A 34 -1.89 -13.64 26.41
N GLY A 35 -1.38 -12.55 25.81
CA GLY A 35 0.06 -12.22 25.81
C GLY A 35 0.90 -12.90 24.73
N ALA A 36 0.33 -13.82 23.94
CA ALA A 36 1.04 -14.42 22.81
C ALA A 36 1.27 -13.39 21.70
N MET A 37 2.50 -13.33 21.18
CA MET A 37 2.86 -12.49 20.04
C MET A 37 2.66 -13.27 18.74
N LEU A 38 1.80 -12.76 17.87
CA LEU A 38 1.56 -13.29 16.54
C LEU A 38 2.22 -12.40 15.51
N SER A 39 2.75 -13.00 14.45
CA SER A 39 3.19 -12.26 13.28
C SER A 39 2.22 -12.43 12.11
N GLY A 40 2.25 -11.46 11.22
CA GLY A 40 1.35 -11.36 10.09
C GLY A 40 2.03 -10.67 8.91
N HIS A 41 1.51 -10.89 7.71
CA HIS A 41 2.01 -10.24 6.51
C HIS A 41 0.85 -9.86 5.60
N ILE A 42 1.08 -8.86 4.76
CA ILE A 42 0.16 -8.57 3.65
C ILE A 42 0.25 -9.70 2.64
N GLN A 43 -0.90 -10.24 2.26
CA GLN A 43 -1.03 -11.34 1.31
C GLN A 43 -1.36 -10.85 -0.10
N THR A 44 -2.27 -9.89 -0.20
CA THR A 44 -2.70 -9.31 -1.47
C THR A 44 -2.81 -7.81 -1.33
N VAL A 45 -2.52 -7.09 -2.41
CA VAL A 45 -2.80 -5.67 -2.54
C VAL A 45 -3.45 -5.45 -3.88
N LYS A 46 -4.52 -4.67 -3.89
CA LYS A 46 -5.16 -4.15 -5.08
C LYS A 46 -5.26 -2.64 -4.96
N CYS A 47 -5.25 -1.95 -6.07
CA CYS A 47 -5.62 -0.55 -6.12
C CYS A 47 -6.92 -0.37 -6.88
N ARG A 48 -7.63 0.71 -6.55
CA ARG A 48 -8.66 1.25 -7.42
C ARG A 48 -8.06 2.45 -8.13
N SER A 49 -7.91 2.31 -9.44
CA SER A 49 -7.42 3.39 -10.31
C SER A 49 -8.46 4.52 -10.43
N SER A 50 -8.02 5.67 -10.94
CA SER A 50 -8.87 6.81 -11.30
C SER A 50 -10.02 6.47 -12.28
N LYS A 51 -9.92 5.35 -13.00
CA LYS A 51 -10.95 4.84 -13.92
C LYS A 51 -11.97 3.91 -13.26
N ASP A 52 -11.95 3.82 -11.92
CA ASP A 52 -12.79 2.91 -11.13
C ASP A 52 -12.56 1.41 -11.45
N VAL A 53 -11.35 1.08 -11.92
CA VAL A 53 -10.96 -0.32 -12.18
C VAL A 53 -10.10 -0.80 -11.03
N LEU A 54 -10.49 -1.96 -10.47
CA LEU A 54 -9.74 -2.64 -9.42
C LEU A 54 -8.64 -3.50 -10.07
N THR A 55 -7.38 -3.21 -9.76
CA THR A 55 -6.21 -3.87 -10.35
C THR A 55 -5.38 -4.53 -9.25
N ASP A 56 -4.98 -5.78 -9.46
CA ASP A 56 -4.05 -6.48 -8.56
C ASP A 56 -2.63 -5.92 -8.68
N LEU A 57 -2.01 -5.63 -7.53
CA LEU A 57 -0.63 -5.18 -7.41
C LEU A 57 0.22 -6.36 -6.91
N PRO A 58 0.99 -7.02 -7.79
CA PRO A 58 1.77 -8.18 -7.41
C PRO A 58 2.85 -7.80 -6.39
N ILE A 59 2.94 -8.58 -5.31
CA ILE A 59 4.03 -8.46 -4.34
C ILE A 59 5.23 -9.26 -4.87
N GLN A 60 6.26 -8.56 -5.32
CA GLN A 60 7.51 -9.15 -5.83
C GLN A 60 8.67 -8.69 -4.96
N ASP A 61 9.51 -9.61 -4.48
CA ASP A 61 10.64 -9.30 -3.58
C ASP A 61 10.25 -8.40 -2.39
N LYS A 62 9.08 -8.70 -1.80
CA LYS A 62 8.46 -7.92 -0.72
C LYS A 62 8.15 -6.47 -1.09
N LYS A 63 7.91 -6.18 -2.36
CA LYS A 63 7.58 -4.84 -2.83
C LYS A 63 6.37 -4.86 -3.74
N ILE A 64 5.61 -3.77 -3.72
CA ILE A 64 4.60 -3.47 -4.71
C ILE A 64 4.99 -2.19 -5.44
N GLN A 65 4.59 -2.09 -6.69
CA GLN A 65 4.80 -0.92 -7.52
C GLN A 65 3.44 -0.39 -7.94
N ILE A 66 3.17 0.87 -7.62
CA ILE A 66 1.92 1.55 -7.99
C ILE A 66 2.25 2.55 -9.09
N PRO A 67 1.76 2.34 -10.33
CA PRO A 67 1.93 3.28 -11.42
C PRO A 67 1.36 4.65 -11.07
N PHE A 68 2.03 5.73 -11.48
CA PHE A 68 1.53 7.10 -11.24
C PHE A 68 0.20 7.37 -11.93
N GLU A 69 -0.06 6.75 -13.07
CA GLU A 69 -1.33 6.88 -13.80
C GLU A 69 -2.56 6.39 -13.02
N ASP A 70 -2.36 5.55 -12.00
CA ASP A 70 -3.44 5.07 -11.14
C ASP A 70 -3.77 6.02 -9.98
N PHE A 71 -2.92 7.01 -9.71
CA PHE A 71 -3.17 8.02 -8.68
C PHE A 71 -4.07 9.13 -9.21
N GLU A 72 -4.92 9.64 -8.33
CA GLU A 72 -5.61 10.91 -8.51
C GLU A 72 -4.74 12.02 -7.93
N PHE A 73 -4.24 12.90 -8.80
CA PHE A 73 -3.44 14.05 -8.37
C PHE A 73 -4.27 15.33 -8.31
N GLU A 74 -4.10 16.04 -7.21
CA GLU A 74 -4.65 17.38 -6.99
C GLU A 74 -3.50 18.34 -6.65
N GLN A 75 -3.52 19.51 -7.30
CA GLN A 75 -2.61 20.59 -6.97
C GLN A 75 -3.19 21.38 -5.79
N LEU A 76 -2.50 21.36 -4.64
CA LEU A 76 -2.94 22.10 -3.45
C LEU A 76 -2.44 23.56 -3.47
N SER A 77 -1.26 23.80 -4.05
CA SER A 77 -0.67 25.13 -4.18
C SER A 77 0.29 25.20 -5.38
N GLU A 78 0.94 26.35 -5.61
CA GLU A 78 1.96 26.47 -6.68
C GLU A 78 3.12 25.48 -6.52
N THR A 79 3.39 25.00 -5.30
CA THR A 79 4.54 24.15 -4.99
C THR A 79 4.18 22.78 -4.41
N GLU A 80 2.91 22.51 -4.09
CA GLU A 80 2.49 21.26 -3.44
C GLU A 80 1.50 20.49 -4.31
N ILE A 81 1.82 19.22 -4.55
CA ILE A 81 0.96 18.28 -5.25
C ILE A 81 0.65 17.12 -4.30
N THR A 82 -0.63 16.74 -4.24
CA THR A 82 -1.04 15.54 -3.52
C THR A 82 -1.57 14.49 -4.47
N GLY A 83 -1.10 13.27 -4.32
CA GLY A 83 -1.64 12.10 -5.00
C GLY A 83 -2.40 11.23 -4.02
N GLN A 84 -3.55 10.70 -4.42
CA GLN A 84 -4.29 9.73 -3.63
C GLN A 84 -4.66 8.49 -4.45
N ILE A 85 -4.71 7.35 -3.77
CA ILE A 85 -5.20 6.10 -4.35
C ILE A 85 -5.82 5.22 -3.28
N GLN A 86 -6.90 4.51 -3.60
CA GLN A 86 -7.51 3.54 -2.69
C GLN A 86 -6.83 2.18 -2.85
N LEU A 87 -6.37 1.62 -1.73
CA LEU A 87 -5.79 0.29 -1.64
C LEU A 87 -6.74 -0.67 -0.92
N PHE A 88 -6.86 -1.87 -1.45
CA PHE A 88 -7.58 -3.00 -0.86
C PHE A 88 -6.57 -4.09 -0.57
N MET A 89 -6.51 -4.53 0.67
CA MET A 89 -5.46 -5.44 1.10
C MET A 89 -5.98 -6.51 2.04
N THR A 90 -5.46 -7.72 1.86
CA THR A 90 -5.69 -8.82 2.80
C THR A 90 -4.39 -9.13 3.53
N SER A 91 -4.51 -9.52 4.80
CA SER A 91 -3.38 -9.90 5.63
C SER A 91 -3.64 -11.21 6.35
N SER A 92 -2.57 -11.85 6.80
CA SER A 92 -2.61 -12.97 7.73
C SER A 92 -2.14 -12.53 9.12
N VAL A 93 -2.59 -13.22 10.16
CA VAL A 93 -2.01 -13.16 11.51
C VAL A 93 -1.99 -14.59 12.06
N GLY A 94 -0.80 -15.17 12.22
CA GLY A 94 -0.65 -16.62 12.42
C GLY A 94 -1.26 -17.40 11.26
N GLU A 95 -2.06 -18.43 11.55
CA GLU A 95 -2.77 -19.21 10.52
C GLU A 95 -4.10 -18.57 10.05
N LYS A 96 -4.50 -17.45 10.66
CA LYS A 96 -5.79 -16.83 10.38
C LYS A 96 -5.68 -15.80 9.27
N ARG A 97 -6.51 -15.94 8.23
CA ARG A 97 -6.76 -14.89 7.24
C ARG A 97 -7.62 -13.78 7.86
N MET A 98 -7.18 -12.54 7.71
CA MET A 98 -7.94 -11.36 8.14
C MET A 98 -8.88 -10.90 7.02
N PRO A 99 -10.01 -10.27 7.36
CA PRO A 99 -10.85 -9.61 6.37
C PRO A 99 -10.08 -8.59 5.54
N GLU A 100 -10.51 -8.39 4.30
CA GLU A 100 -9.98 -7.34 3.45
C GLU A 100 -10.18 -5.97 4.12
N SER A 101 -9.14 -5.15 4.07
CA SER A 101 -9.15 -3.78 4.58
C SER A 101 -8.98 -2.81 3.42
N MET A 102 -9.72 -1.70 3.48
CA MET A 102 -9.57 -0.58 2.57
C MET A 102 -8.79 0.54 3.26
N ALA A 103 -7.83 1.15 2.55
CA ALA A 103 -7.06 2.29 3.02
C ALA A 103 -6.79 3.26 1.87
N THR A 104 -6.76 4.57 2.17
CA THR A 104 -6.31 5.57 1.20
C THR A 104 -4.83 5.83 1.42
N LEU A 105 -4.03 5.65 0.38
CA LEU A 105 -2.64 6.07 0.36
C LEU A 105 -2.58 7.51 -0.13
N ILE A 106 -1.93 8.38 0.65
CA ILE A 106 -1.75 9.79 0.32
C ILE A 106 -0.25 10.04 0.11
N LEU A 107 0.10 10.54 -1.05
CA LEU A 107 1.41 11.03 -1.42
C LEU A 107 1.39 12.56 -1.36
N LYS A 108 2.40 13.17 -0.72
CA LYS A 108 2.64 14.61 -0.76
C LYS A 108 4.00 14.86 -1.39
N ILE A 109 4.03 15.61 -2.50
CA ILE A 109 5.23 15.99 -3.25
C ILE A 109 5.43 17.49 -3.12
#